data_AF-A0A540KG36-F1
#
_entry.id   AF-A0A540KG36-F1
#
_cell.length_a   1.000
_cell.length_b   1.000
_cell.length_c   1.000
_cell.angle_alpha   90.00
_cell.angle_beta   90.00
_cell.angle_gamma   90.00
#
_symmetry.space_group_name_H-M   'P 1'
#
loop_
_entity.id
_entity.type
_entity.pdbx_description
1 polymer ?
#
loop_
_entity_poly.entity_id
_entity_poly.type
_entity_poly.pdbx_seq_one_letter_code
_entity_poly.pdbx_strand_id
1 'polypeptide(L)' 'MKQEFRRMAKAVANQVADNHYRPDLKKAALARLSAVHKSLKIAKSGVKKRNRQAVRVYGRK' A
#
# COMPACT_ATOMS: atom_id res chain seq x y z
N MET A 1 1.22 3.19 -11.07
CA MET A 1 0.66 2.85 -9.74
C MET A 1 -0.47 1.81 -9.76
N LYS A 2 -1.65 2.04 -10.39
CA LYS A 2 -2.76 1.06 -10.32
C LYS A 2 -2.41 -0.33 -10.88
N GLN A 3 -1.57 -0.38 -11.92
CA GLN A 3 -1.19 -1.62 -12.58
C GLN A 3 -0.09 -2.40 -11.84
N GLU A 4 0.78 -1.70 -11.11
CA GLU A 4 1.86 -2.30 -10.30
C GLU A 4 1.31 -3.12 -9.14
N PHE A 5 0.30 -2.60 -8.44
CA PHE A 5 -0.37 -3.37 -7.38
C PHE A 5 -0.99 -4.66 -7.91
N ARG A 6 -1.65 -4.58 -9.08
CA ARG A 6 -2.29 -5.75 -9.69
C ARG A 6 -1.27 -6.82 -10.10
N ARG A 7 -0.11 -6.41 -10.64
CA ARG A 7 1.00 -7.32 -10.95
C ARG A 7 1.59 -7.95 -9.68
N MET A 8 1.77 -7.17 -8.63
CA MET A 8 2.34 -7.63 -7.36
C MET A 8 1.39 -8.58 -6.62
N ALA A 9 0.08 -8.31 -6.63
CA ALA A 9 -0.93 -9.19 -6.06
C ALA A 9 -0.99 -10.54 -6.78
N LYS A 10 -0.84 -10.55 -8.12
CA LYS A 10 -0.75 -11.78 -8.91
C LYS A 10 0.50 -12.59 -8.54
N ALA A 11 1.67 -11.96 -8.43
CA ALA A 11 2.89 -12.65 -8.04
C ALA A 11 2.78 -13.30 -6.65
N VAL A 12 2.24 -12.58 -5.67
CA VAL A 12 2.02 -13.10 -4.31
C VAL A 12 0.98 -14.22 -4.29
N ALA A 13 -0.11 -14.08 -5.05
CA ALA A 13 -1.12 -15.13 -5.15
C ALA A 13 -0.53 -16.40 -5.77
N ASN A 14 0.27 -16.29 -6.83
CA ASN A 14 0.88 -17.44 -7.48
C ASN A 14 1.90 -18.15 -6.57
N GLN A 15 2.71 -17.39 -5.82
CA GLN A 15 3.67 -17.96 -4.88
C GLN A 15 3.01 -18.69 -3.70
N VAL A 16 1.91 -18.15 -3.17
CA VAL A 16 1.28 -18.66 -1.95
C VAL A 16 0.18 -19.69 -2.23
N ALA A 17 -0.55 -19.54 -3.34
CA ALA A 17 -1.68 -20.39 -3.69
C ALA A 17 -1.35 -21.43 -4.76
N ASP A 18 -0.69 -21.05 -5.86
CA ASP A 18 -0.54 -21.96 -7.01
C ASP A 18 0.50 -23.07 -6.72
N ASN A 19 1.56 -22.75 -5.98
CA ASN A 19 2.55 -23.73 -5.51
C ASN A 19 2.06 -24.60 -4.33
N HIS A 20 0.80 -24.46 -3.88
CA HIS A 20 0.17 -25.25 -2.81
C HIS A 20 0.92 -25.33 -1.47
N TYR A 21 1.93 -24.48 -1.26
CA TYR A 21 2.78 -24.59 -0.09
C TYR A 21 2.02 -24.20 1.19
N ARG A 22 1.22 -23.10 1.15
CA ARG A 22 0.47 -22.56 2.30
C ARG A 22 -0.78 -21.74 1.90
N PRO A 23 -1.87 -22.40 1.48
CA PRO A 23 -3.10 -21.71 1.06
C PRO A 23 -3.76 -20.90 2.19
N ASP A 24 -3.51 -21.28 3.44
CA ASP A 24 -3.93 -20.58 4.66
C ASP A 24 -3.40 -19.13 4.70
N LEU A 25 -2.18 -18.91 4.21
CA LEU A 25 -1.53 -17.61 4.24
C LEU A 25 -2.02 -16.64 3.15
N LYS A 26 -2.77 -17.12 2.16
CA LYS A 26 -3.18 -16.31 0.99
C LYS A 26 -3.89 -15.02 1.40
N LYS A 27 -4.85 -15.12 2.32
CA LYS A 27 -5.63 -13.97 2.81
C LYS A 27 -4.75 -12.98 3.58
N ALA A 28 -3.89 -13.49 4.46
CA ALA A 28 -2.98 -12.67 5.26
C ALA A 28 -1.95 -11.94 4.38
N ALA A 29 -1.40 -12.63 3.37
CA ALA A 29 -0.44 -12.05 2.44
C ALA A 29 -1.05 -10.90 1.62
N LEU A 30 -2.27 -11.07 1.09
CA LEU A 30 -2.97 -10.01 0.35
C LEU A 30 -3.32 -8.80 1.24
N ALA A 31 -3.70 -9.04 2.50
CA ALA A 31 -3.98 -7.98 3.46
C ALA A 31 -2.72 -7.14 3.76
N ARG A 32 -1.58 -7.79 4.01
CA ARG A 32 -0.30 -7.12 4.22
C ARG A 32 0.14 -6.33 2.99
N LEU A 33 -0.05 -6.88 1.79
CA LEU A 33 0.27 -6.20 0.54
C LEU A 33 -0.55 -4.91 0.34
N SER A 34 -1.85 -4.94 0.67
CA SER A 34 -2.72 -3.76 0.62
C SER A 34 -2.28 -2.67 1.60
N ALA A 35 -1.89 -3.05 2.81
CA ALA A 35 -1.37 -2.12 3.82
C ALA A 35 -0.06 -1.44 3.36
N VAL A 36 0.87 -2.23 2.82
CA VAL A 36 2.14 -1.71 2.27
C VAL A 36 1.86 -0.77 1.09
N HIS A 37 0.97 -1.13 0.17
CA HIS A 37 0.63 -0.29 -0.97
C HIS A 37 0.04 1.07 -0.55
N LYS A 38 -0.86 1.07 0.45
CA LYS A 38 -1.41 2.31 1.03
C LYS A 38 -0.31 3.15 1.68
N SER A 39 0.57 2.53 2.46
CA SER A 39 1.70 3.21 3.11
C SER A 39 2.63 3.87 2.09
N LEU A 40 3.03 3.15 1.04
CA LEU A 40 3.88 3.68 -0.03
C LEU A 40 3.21 4.83 -0.79
N LYS A 41 1.90 4.74 -1.04
CA LYS A 41 1.15 5.84 -1.64
C LYS A 41 1.18 7.09 -0.76
N ILE A 42 1.01 6.93 0.55
CA ILE A 42 1.07 8.02 1.51
C ILE A 42 2.47 8.62 1.56
N ALA A 43 3.51 7.79 1.70
CA ALA A 43 4.90 8.22 1.74
C ALA A 43 5.29 9.01 0.47
N LYS A 44 4.96 8.50 -0.72
CA LYS A 44 5.19 9.18 -2.00
C LYS A 44 4.37 10.48 -2.13
N SER A 45 3.16 10.53 -1.57
CA SER A 45 2.33 11.75 -1.54
C SER A 45 2.72 12.74 -0.43
N GLY A 46 3.49 12.29 0.56
CA GLY A 46 3.83 13.00 1.80
C GLY A 46 4.64 14.27 1.57
N VAL A 47 5.44 14.30 0.50
CA VAL A 47 6.13 15.52 0.02
C VAL A 47 5.14 16.66 -0.18
N LYS A 48 3.91 16.36 -0.64
CA LYS A 48 2.87 17.36 -0.88
C LYS A 48 2.01 17.68 0.36
N LYS A 49 1.96 16.79 1.37
CA LYS A 49 1.17 17.00 2.61
C LYS A 49 1.91 17.79 3.69
N ARG A 50 3.25 17.70 3.77
CA ARG A 50 4.05 18.54 4.69
C ARG A 50 3.87 20.03 4.36
N ASN A 51 3.73 20.37 3.08
CA ASN A 51 3.38 21.73 2.64
C ASN A 51 1.93 22.14 2.96
N ARG A 52 0.98 21.22 3.17
CA ARG A 52 -0.42 21.59 3.53
C ARG A 52 -0.62 21.85 5.03
N GLN A 53 0.16 21.20 5.89
CA GLN A 53 0.14 21.52 7.33
C GLN A 53 0.78 22.88 7.60
N ALA A 54 1.87 23.24 6.89
CA ALA A 54 2.50 24.56 7.00
C ALA A 54 1.55 25.72 6.63
N VAL A 55 0.62 25.52 5.68
CA VAL A 55 -0.35 26.54 5.24
C VAL A 55 -1.45 26.82 6.26
N ARG A 56 -1.67 25.95 7.27
CA ARG A 56 -2.77 26.11 8.24
C ARG A 56 -2.40 26.88 9.52
N VAL A 57 -1.16 27.37 9.64
CA VAL A 57 -0.68 28.04 10.86
C VAL A 57 -1.01 29.56 10.88
N TYR A 58 -1.37 30.18 9.75
CA TYR A 58 -1.59 31.63 9.65
C TYR A 58 -3.06 32.07 9.81
N GLY A 59 -3.85 31.47 10.70
CA GLY A 59 -5.29 31.78 10.73
C GLY A 59 -6.11 31.32 11.93
N ARG A 60 -5.53 31.19 13.12
CA ARG A 60 -6.30 31.12 14.36
C ARG A 60 -6.07 32.40 15.16
N LYS A 61 -7.07 33.28 15.12
CA LYS A 61 -7.31 34.30 16.16
C LYS A 61 -7.61 33.59 17.48
#